data_AF-A0A382VGT9-F1
#
_entry.id   AF-A0A382VGT9-F1
#
_cell.length_a   1.000
_cell.length_b   1.000
_cell.length_c   1.000
_cell.angle_alpha   90.00
_cell.angle_beta   90.00
_cell.angle_gamma   90.00
#
_symmetry.space_group_name_H-M   'P 1'
#
loop_
_entity.id
_entity.type
_entity.pdbx_description
1 polymer ?
#
loop_
_entity_poly.entity_id
_entity_poly.type
_entity_poly.pdbx_seq_one_letter_code
_entity_poly.pdbx_strand_id
1 'polypeptide(L)' 'NFEIIGLTKDKKGYFQDYATFGITNTPTFIFYRGDIEIGRIIEKPVGTLESHIQNILKGKL' A
#
# COMPACT_ATOMS: atom_id res chain seq x y z
N ASN A 1 -11.58 -12.90 3.38
CA ASN A 1 -11.73 -11.64 4.15
C ASN A 1 -10.57 -10.73 3.77
N PHE A 2 -10.81 -9.46 3.47
CA PHE A 2 -9.73 -8.50 3.23
C PHE A 2 -9.98 -7.26 4.09
N GLU A 3 -8.91 -6.62 4.51
CA GLU A 3 -8.96 -5.41 5.34
C GLU A 3 -8.29 -4.26 4.57
N ILE A 4 -8.87 -3.06 4.69
CA ILE A 4 -8.30 -1.83 4.16
C ILE A 4 -8.09 -0.89 5.35
N ILE A 5 -6.84 -0.57 5.63
CA ILE A 5 -6.45 0.33 6.71
C ILE A 5 -6.06 1.67 6.08
N GLY A 6 -6.92 2.67 6.26
CA GLY A 6 -6.69 4.04 5.79
C GLY A 6 -6.01 4.92 6.84
N LEU A 7 -5.22 5.89 6.39
CA LEU A 7 -4.62 6.92 7.23
C LEU A 7 -5.34 8.26 7.06
N THR A 8 -5.31 9.07 8.11
CA THR A 8 -5.65 10.48 8.01
C THR A 8 -4.56 11.26 7.26
N LYS A 9 -4.88 12.49 6.84
CA LYS A 9 -3.90 13.42 6.23
C LYS A 9 -2.65 13.66 7.09
N ASP A 10 -2.77 13.48 8.41
CA ASP A 10 -1.68 13.66 9.39
C ASP A 10 -0.93 12.34 9.64
N LYS A 11 -1.12 11.32 8.79
CA LYS A 11 -0.50 9.98 8.87
C LYS A 11 -0.81 9.25 10.19
N LYS A 12 -2.04 9.43 10.71
CA LYS A 12 -2.56 8.71 11.88
C LYS A 12 -3.59 7.67 11.44
N GLY A 13 -3.75 6.59 12.19
CA GLY A 13 -4.69 5.52 11.84
C GLY A 13 -4.73 4.42 12.90
N TYR A 14 -5.11 3.21 12.47
CA TYR A 14 -5.21 2.02 13.31
C TYR A 14 -3.92 1.68 14.08
N PHE A 15 -2.75 1.83 13.43
CA PHE A 15 -1.46 1.59 14.05
C PHE A 15 -0.98 2.85 14.78
N GLN A 16 -0.21 2.67 15.85
CA GLN A 16 0.32 3.79 16.62
C GLN A 16 1.52 4.46 15.93
N ASP A 17 2.33 3.68 15.21
CA ASP A 17 3.51 4.16 14.50
C ASP A 17 3.48 3.70 13.04
N TYR A 18 3.54 4.67 12.13
CA TYR A 18 3.55 4.47 10.69
C TYR A 18 4.92 4.71 10.05
N ALA A 19 5.92 5.16 10.82
CA ALA A 19 7.27 5.38 10.32
C ALA A 19 7.90 4.07 9.80
N THR A 20 7.53 2.94 10.41
CA THR A 20 7.97 1.59 10.04
C THR A 20 7.58 1.16 8.63
N PHE A 21 6.53 1.75 8.04
CA PHE A 21 6.09 1.42 6.67
C PHE A 21 6.94 2.11 5.58
N GLY A 22 7.83 3.04 5.95
CA GLY A 22 8.76 3.69 5.02
C GLY A 22 8.06 4.51 3.93
N ILE A 23 6.97 5.21 4.28
CA ILE A 23 6.20 6.02 3.33
C ILE A 23 6.93 7.37 3.11
N THR A 24 7.67 7.47 2.01
CA THR A 24 8.38 8.70 1.60
C THR A 24 7.50 9.65 0.80
N ASN A 25 6.53 9.12 0.05
CA ASN A 25 5.70 9.87 -0.90
C ASN A 25 4.20 9.54 -0.69
N THR A 26 3.33 10.46 -1.09
CA THR A 26 1.87 10.29 -0.99
C THR A 26 1.17 10.63 -2.30
N PRO A 27 0.15 9.87 -2.74
CA PRO A 27 -0.42 8.68 -2.07
C PRO A 27 0.52 7.47 -2.16
N THR A 28 0.43 6.53 -1.20
CA THR A 28 1.09 5.22 -1.29
C THR A 28 0.10 4.15 -0.86
N PHE A 29 0.00 3.08 -1.65
CA PHE A 29 -0.75 1.86 -1.30
C PHE A 29 0.24 0.74 -1.03
N ILE A 30 0.12 0.06 0.11
CA ILE A 30 0.99 -1.06 0.48
C ILE A 30 0.11 -2.31 0.62
N PHE A 31 0.55 -3.41 0.01
CA PHE A 31 -0.18 -4.67 -0.03
C PHE A 31 0.55 -5.71 0.82
N TYR A 32 -0.19 -6.32 1.72
CA TYR A 32 0.31 -7.37 2.60
C TYR A 32 -0.43 -8.69 2.38
N ARG A 33 0.29 -9.80 2.58
CA ARG A 33 -0.27 -11.14 2.74
C ARG A 33 0.21 -11.70 4.08
N GLY A 34 -0.66 -11.66 5.08
CA GLY A 34 -0.23 -11.81 6.48
C GLY A 34 0.71 -10.65 6.84
N ASP A 35 1.86 -10.97 7.41
CA ASP A 35 2.86 -9.97 7.83
C ASP A 35 3.89 -9.64 6.74
N ILE A 36 3.73 -10.21 5.54
CA ILE A 36 4.67 -10.03 4.43
C ILE A 36 4.14 -8.98 3.46
N GLU A 37 4.92 -7.93 3.23
CA GLU A 37 4.65 -6.99 2.15
C GLU A 37 4.91 -7.67 0.80
N ILE A 38 3.90 -7.68 -0.07
CA ILE A 38 3.97 -8.28 -1.41
C ILE A 38 4.09 -7.25 -2.53
N GLY A 39 4.01 -5.95 -2.19
CA GLY A 39 4.21 -4.87 -3.13
C GLY A 39 3.60 -3.56 -2.66
N ARG A 40 3.98 -2.47 -3.32
CA ARG A 40 3.45 -1.13 -3.07
C ARG A 40 3.30 -0.34 -4.37
N ILE A 41 2.38 0.61 -4.38
CA ILE A 41 2.20 1.60 -5.43
C ILE A 41 2.51 2.96 -4.81
N ILE A 42 3.53 3.63 -5.34
CA ILE A 42 3.96 4.95 -4.87
C ILE A 42 3.47 6.00 -5.87
N GLU A 43 2.78 7.02 -5.37
CA GLU A 43 2.17 8.13 -6.12
C GLU A 43 1.27 7.64 -7.27
N LYS A 44 1.67 7.89 -8.52
CA LYS A 44 0.90 7.54 -9.71
C LYS A 44 1.59 6.42 -10.47
N PRO A 45 0.94 5.24 -10.61
CA PRO A 45 1.46 4.17 -11.44
C PRO A 45 1.53 4.55 -12.93
N VAL A 46 2.45 3.92 -13.67
CA VAL A 46 2.39 3.91 -15.15
C VAL A 46 1.24 3.00 -15.59
N GLY A 47 0.25 3.55 -16.29
CA GLY A 47 -0.99 2.84 -16.62
C GLY A 47 -2.07 3.04 -15.56
N THR A 48 -2.91 2.02 -15.35
CA THR A 48 -4.03 2.12 -14.40
C THR A 48 -3.68 1.59 -13.01
N LEU A 49 -4.38 2.10 -12.00
CA LEU A 49 -4.25 1.63 -10.62
C LEU A 49 -4.64 0.15 -10.52
N GLU A 50 -5.75 -0.23 -11.17
CA GLU A 50 -6.30 -1.58 -11.15
C GLU A 50 -5.34 -2.61 -11.75
N SER A 51 -4.65 -2.26 -12.83
CA SER A 51 -3.68 -3.15 -13.48
C SER A 51 -2.48 -3.42 -12.56
N HIS A 52 -1.99 -2.39 -11.86
CA HIS A 52 -0.92 -2.57 -10.88
C HIS A 52 -1.36 -3.38 -9.67
N ILE A 53 -2.54 -3.11 -9.12
CA ILE A 53 -3.11 -3.92 -8.04
C ILE A 53 -3.16 -5.39 -8.50
N GLN A 54 -3.65 -5.66 -9.71
CA GLN A 54 -3.72 -7.03 -10.23
C GLN A 54 -2.34 -7.67 -10.37
N ASN A 55 -1.32 -6.93 -10.81
CA ASN A 55 0.05 -7.44 -10.94
C ASN A 55 0.68 -7.76 -9.58
N ILE A 56 0.50 -6.89 -8.57
CA ILE A 56 0.94 -7.15 -7.18
C ILE A 56 0.30 -8.44 -6.67
N LEU A 57 -1.03 -8.56 -6.77
CA LEU A 57 -1.76 -9.70 -6.25
C LEU A 57 -1.39 -11.03 -6.94
N LYS A 58 -0.99 -10.97 -8.22
CA LYS A 58 -0.53 -12.13 -9.01
C LYS A 58 0.97 -12.42 -8.85
N GLY A 59 1.75 -11.57 -8.16
CA GLY A 59 3.20 -11.73 -8.02
C GLY A 59 3.95 -11.57 -9.36
N LYS A 60 3.53 -10.61 -10.19
CA LYS A 60 4.08 -10.36 -11.54
C LYS A 60 4.85 -9.03 -11.66
N LEU A 61 5.23 -8.45 -10.53
CA LEU A 61 6.08 -7.25 -10.45
C LEU A 61 7.51 -7.64 -10.10
#